data_AF-A0AAN4YST3-F1
#
_entry.id   AF-A0AAN4YST3-F1
#
_cell.length_a   1.000
_cell.length_b   1.000
_cell.length_c   1.000
_cell.angle_alpha   90.00
_cell.angle_beta   90.00
_cell.angle_gamma   90.00
#
_symmetry.space_group_name_H-M   'P 1'
#
loop_
_entity.id
_entity.type
_entity.pdbx_description
1 polymer ?
#
loop_
_entity_poly.entity_id
_entity_poly.type
_entity_poly.pdbx_seq_one_letter_code
_entity_poly.pdbx_strand_id
1 'polypeptide(L)'
;MQASKQTPFVRLDLDMRLSRQNEEADPGLAPSEAIAPRYHAPEEEVALGPACWLWDYLRRSGAAGFFLPLSGGIDSCATAIIVHSMCREVIKAVSEGNEQVIKDVRRLCAEPADSTWLPTTSQEVCNYMGTQNSSKETRDRSKRLSTDIGSYHVDFNFDTVVTSLTNLFTMVTNFQPKFKVHGGSRAENQALQNVQARLRMVLSYLFASLLPTVRQRPGGGGLLVLASSNVDGKWSLLNILDFANCQQNGIYNFTPLAPIDLKKFIAWSRDSFELPILHEFLNATPTAELEPITSTYVQSDEADMGVTYAELSTFGYLRKIAKLGPWSMYERLLHVWGNEYSPREIYEKTRHFFYNYAINRHKMTVLTPSYHAEQYSPDDNRHDLRQFLCK
;
A
#
# COMPACT_ATOMS: atom_id res chain seq x y z
N MET A 1 2.27 -3.60 -55.36
CA MET A 1 3.14 -4.74 -55.02
C MET A 1 4.06 -4.36 -53.86
N GLN A 2 3.56 -4.33 -52.63
CA GLN A 2 4.31 -3.74 -51.50
C GLN A 2 4.29 -4.68 -50.27
N ALA A 3 4.61 -5.96 -50.49
CA ALA A 3 4.93 -6.95 -49.43
C ALA A 3 5.37 -8.33 -49.99
N SER A 4 5.48 -8.53 -51.31
CA SER A 4 5.68 -9.86 -51.92
C SER A 4 7.13 -10.38 -51.91
N LYS A 5 8.04 -9.73 -51.18
CA LYS A 5 9.48 -10.09 -51.10
C LYS A 5 9.94 -10.51 -49.70
N GLN A 6 9.03 -10.61 -48.73
CA GLN A 6 9.42 -11.13 -47.42
C GLN A 6 9.70 -12.63 -47.51
N THR A 7 10.80 -13.06 -46.88
CA THR A 7 11.14 -14.47 -46.76
C THR A 7 9.96 -15.19 -46.09
N PRO A 8 9.38 -16.23 -46.72
CA PRO A 8 8.25 -16.93 -46.12
C PRO A 8 8.68 -17.59 -44.81
N PHE A 9 7.71 -17.75 -43.90
CA PHE A 9 7.93 -18.56 -42.71
C PHE A 9 8.36 -19.98 -43.11
N VAL A 10 9.32 -20.53 -42.37
CA VAL A 10 9.72 -21.93 -42.52
C VAL A 10 8.52 -22.80 -42.14
N ARG A 11 8.01 -23.55 -43.10
CA ARG A 11 6.94 -24.51 -42.87
C ARG A 11 7.57 -25.81 -42.41
N LEU A 12 7.21 -26.25 -41.22
CA LEU A 12 7.56 -27.56 -40.69
C LEU A 12 6.36 -28.47 -40.92
N ASP A 13 6.52 -29.44 -41.81
CA ASP A 13 5.48 -30.42 -42.08
C ASP A 13 5.41 -31.38 -40.89
N LEU A 14 4.28 -31.38 -40.20
CA LEU A 14 3.99 -32.27 -39.09
C LEU A 14 2.96 -33.29 -39.55
N ASP A 15 3.24 -34.58 -39.35
CA ASP A 15 2.28 -35.66 -39.57
C ASP A 15 1.32 -35.75 -38.37
N MET A 16 0.56 -34.67 -38.15
CA MET A 16 -0.45 -34.58 -37.11
C MET A 16 -1.63 -33.77 -37.61
N ARG A 17 -2.83 -34.15 -37.15
CA ARG A 17 -4.07 -33.44 -37.44
C ARG A 17 -4.57 -32.76 -36.18
N LEU A 18 -4.91 -31.47 -36.28
CA LEU A 18 -5.48 -30.72 -35.15
C LEU A 18 -6.99 -30.94 -35.00
N SER A 19 -7.66 -31.41 -36.06
CA SER A 19 -9.08 -31.76 -36.06
C SER A 19 -9.28 -33.28 -36.15
N ARG A 20 -10.43 -33.79 -35.71
CA ARG A 20 -10.76 -35.22 -35.83
C ARG A 20 -10.98 -35.63 -37.29
N GLN A 21 -10.74 -36.92 -37.58
CA GLN A 21 -10.74 -37.50 -38.92
C GLN A 21 -12.13 -37.91 -39.43
N ASN A 22 -13.06 -38.27 -38.55
CA ASN A 22 -14.34 -38.86 -38.93
C ASN A 22 -15.38 -37.78 -39.29
N GLU A 23 -16.06 -38.00 -40.41
CA GLU A 23 -17.17 -37.20 -40.95
C GLU A 23 -18.49 -37.34 -40.17
N GLU A 24 -18.48 -38.05 -39.04
CA GLU A 24 -19.63 -38.13 -38.14
C GLU A 24 -19.70 -36.83 -37.34
N ALA A 25 -20.70 -36.00 -37.67
CA ALA A 25 -21.05 -34.83 -36.88
C ALA A 25 -21.36 -35.29 -35.44
N ASP A 26 -20.46 -34.99 -34.50
CA ASP A 26 -20.71 -35.17 -33.07
C ASP A 26 -21.76 -34.13 -32.65
N PRO A 27 -23.01 -34.54 -32.32
CA PRO A 27 -24.07 -33.60 -31.99
C PRO A 27 -23.75 -32.77 -30.73
N GLY A 28 -22.79 -33.20 -29.92
CA GLY A 28 -22.31 -32.48 -28.73
C GLY A 28 -21.21 -31.46 -29.02
N LEU A 29 -20.65 -31.42 -30.23
CA LEU A 29 -19.56 -30.52 -30.59
C LEU A 29 -20.10 -29.33 -31.41
N ALA A 30 -20.42 -28.25 -30.72
CA ALA A 30 -20.83 -26.98 -31.33
C ALA A 30 -19.68 -25.96 -31.30
N PRO A 31 -19.61 -25.01 -32.27
CA PRO A 31 -18.76 -23.84 -32.14
C PRO A 31 -19.10 -23.09 -30.85
N SER A 32 -18.07 -22.67 -30.11
CA SER A 32 -18.28 -21.83 -28.92
C SER A 32 -18.97 -20.52 -29.32
N GLU A 33 -20.02 -20.16 -28.59
CA GLU A 33 -20.72 -18.89 -28.82
C GLU A 33 -19.82 -17.70 -28.48
N ALA A 34 -20.09 -16.56 -29.12
CA ALA A 34 -19.39 -15.33 -28.81
C ALA A 34 -19.82 -14.81 -27.44
N ILE A 35 -18.85 -14.64 -26.53
CA ILE A 35 -19.07 -14.11 -25.18
C ILE A 35 -18.54 -12.68 -25.12
N ALA A 36 -19.35 -11.75 -24.62
CA ALA A 36 -18.89 -10.38 -24.37
C ALA A 36 -17.91 -10.35 -23.19
N PRO A 37 -16.77 -9.65 -23.31
CA PRO A 37 -15.82 -9.55 -22.20
C PRO A 37 -16.44 -8.74 -21.05
N ARG A 38 -16.39 -9.30 -19.84
CA ARG A 38 -16.73 -8.59 -18.61
C ARG A 38 -15.47 -7.93 -18.06
N TYR A 39 -15.54 -6.61 -17.86
CA TYR A 39 -14.50 -5.85 -17.18
C TYR A 39 -14.92 -5.54 -15.75
N HIS A 40 -13.93 -5.46 -14.87
CA HIS A 40 -14.13 -5.04 -13.49
C HIS A 40 -14.15 -3.51 -13.40
N ALA A 41 -14.88 -2.98 -12.42
CA ALA A 41 -14.75 -1.58 -12.06
C ALA A 41 -13.35 -1.34 -11.44
N PRO A 42 -12.78 -0.13 -11.52
CA PRO A 42 -11.47 0.16 -10.93
C PRO A 42 -11.36 -0.23 -9.44
N GLU A 43 -12.43 -0.01 -8.67
CA GLU A 43 -12.48 -0.37 -7.25
C GLU A 43 -12.51 -1.89 -7.04
N GLU A 44 -13.16 -2.63 -7.94
CA GLU A 44 -13.14 -4.10 -7.95
C GLU A 44 -11.75 -4.65 -8.32
N GLU A 45 -11.07 -4.03 -9.30
CA GLU A 45 -9.70 -4.41 -9.67
C GLU A 45 -8.73 -4.22 -8.49
N VAL A 46 -8.89 -3.13 -7.73
CA VAL A 46 -8.16 -2.86 -6.49
C VAL A 46 -8.49 -3.88 -5.40
N ALA A 47 -9.75 -4.31 -5.30
CA ALA A 47 -10.17 -5.31 -4.33
C ALA A 47 -9.57 -6.70 -4.63
N LEU A 48 -9.43 -7.06 -5.90
CA LEU A 48 -9.07 -8.41 -6.34
C LEU A 48 -7.56 -8.57 -6.63
N GLY A 49 -6.96 -7.67 -7.41
CA GLY A 49 -5.58 -7.82 -7.88
C GLY A 49 -4.56 -7.87 -6.72
N PRO A 50 -4.48 -6.82 -5.88
CA PRO A 50 -3.67 -6.81 -4.67
C PRO A 50 -3.99 -7.94 -3.68
N ALA A 51 -5.26 -8.35 -3.57
CA ALA A 51 -5.68 -9.44 -2.68
C ALA A 51 -5.12 -10.80 -3.13
N CYS A 52 -5.26 -11.15 -4.42
CA CYS A 52 -4.68 -12.37 -4.97
C CYS A 52 -3.14 -12.35 -4.89
N TRP A 53 -2.53 -11.17 -5.06
CA TRP A 53 -1.08 -11.01 -4.92
C TRP A 53 -0.60 -11.30 -3.48
N LEU A 54 -1.32 -10.78 -2.48
CA LEU A 54 -1.07 -11.07 -1.06
C LEU A 54 -1.19 -12.55 -0.74
N TRP A 55 -2.24 -13.21 -1.25
CA TRP A 55 -2.45 -14.65 -1.07
C TRP A 55 -1.26 -15.45 -1.58
N ASP A 56 -0.84 -15.17 -2.81
CA ASP A 56 0.30 -15.82 -3.44
C ASP A 56 1.61 -15.57 -2.67
N TYR A 57 1.81 -14.35 -2.17
CA TYR A 57 2.97 -14.04 -1.35
C TYR A 57 2.96 -14.78 -0.01
N LEU A 58 1.82 -14.85 0.67
CA LEU A 58 1.70 -15.52 1.96
C LEU A 58 1.90 -17.03 1.82
N ARG A 59 1.25 -17.67 0.84
CA ARG A 59 1.35 -19.11 0.67
C ARG A 59 2.78 -19.54 0.28
N ARG A 60 3.44 -18.78 -0.60
CA ARG A 60 4.79 -19.10 -1.12
C ARG A 60 5.93 -18.70 -0.19
N SER A 61 5.78 -17.66 0.63
CA SER A 61 6.82 -17.22 1.56
C SER A 61 7.03 -18.16 2.75
N GLY A 62 6.02 -18.98 3.08
CA GLY A 62 6.04 -19.83 4.28
C GLY A 62 5.82 -19.06 5.58
N ALA A 63 5.44 -17.77 5.52
CA ALA A 63 5.11 -16.99 6.69
C ALA A 63 3.79 -17.46 7.35
N ALA A 64 3.63 -17.12 8.63
CA ALA A 64 2.47 -17.51 9.43
C ALA A 64 1.25 -16.59 9.24
N GLY A 65 1.43 -15.41 8.64
CA GLY A 65 0.40 -14.40 8.47
C GLY A 65 0.97 -13.01 8.20
N PHE A 66 0.17 -11.99 8.49
CA PHE A 66 0.53 -10.58 8.26
C PHE A 66 0.60 -9.78 9.57
N PHE A 67 1.44 -8.76 9.59
CA PHE A 67 1.48 -7.74 10.63
C PHE A 67 1.28 -6.37 9.97
N LEU A 68 0.26 -5.61 10.37
CA LEU A 68 -0.08 -4.34 9.74
C LEU A 68 -0.20 -3.26 10.81
N PRO A 69 0.73 -2.30 10.91
CA PRO A 69 0.58 -1.14 11.79
C PRO A 69 -0.66 -0.33 11.37
N LEU A 70 -1.69 -0.32 12.22
CA LEU A 70 -2.95 0.37 11.96
C LEU A 70 -2.90 1.75 12.57
N SER A 71 -2.83 2.78 11.73
CA SER A 71 -2.70 4.18 12.17
C SER A 71 -4.04 4.90 12.36
N GLY A 72 -5.18 4.27 12.05
CA GLY A 72 -6.50 4.94 12.01
C GLY A 72 -6.69 5.88 10.82
N GLY A 73 -5.67 6.00 9.96
CA GLY A 73 -5.71 6.73 8.69
C GLY A 73 -6.22 5.87 7.53
N ILE A 74 -6.51 6.53 6.41
CA ILE A 74 -7.12 5.89 5.24
C ILE A 74 -6.18 4.90 4.53
N ASP A 75 -4.87 5.14 4.53
CA ASP A 75 -3.90 4.25 3.88
C ASP A 75 -3.79 2.89 4.59
N SER A 76 -3.66 2.90 5.91
CA SER A 76 -3.61 1.66 6.70
C SER A 76 -4.94 0.94 6.70
N CYS A 77 -6.06 1.68 6.65
CA CYS A 77 -7.39 1.13 6.45
C CYS A 77 -7.52 0.42 5.09
N ALA A 78 -7.03 0.99 4.00
CA ALA A 78 -7.10 0.33 2.69
C ALA A 78 -6.29 -0.97 2.66
N THR A 79 -5.09 -0.99 3.23
CA THR A 79 -4.30 -2.23 3.33
C THR A 79 -5.05 -3.30 4.14
N ALA A 80 -5.70 -2.91 5.25
CA ALA A 80 -6.54 -3.80 6.04
C ALA A 80 -7.70 -4.40 5.23
N ILE A 81 -8.39 -3.56 4.45
CA ILE A 81 -9.51 -3.98 3.61
C ILE A 81 -9.05 -4.88 2.47
N ILE A 82 -7.86 -4.67 1.90
CA ILE A 82 -7.31 -5.58 0.89
C ILE A 82 -7.01 -6.96 1.51
N VAL A 83 -6.45 -7.02 2.73
CA VAL A 83 -6.25 -8.29 3.45
C VAL A 83 -7.60 -8.96 3.74
N HIS A 84 -8.62 -8.19 4.11
CA HIS A 84 -9.97 -8.71 4.30
C HIS A 84 -10.57 -9.25 2.99
N SER A 85 -10.40 -8.54 1.87
CA SER A 85 -10.79 -8.98 0.53
C SER A 85 -10.11 -10.30 0.14
N MET A 86 -8.82 -10.43 0.43
CA MET A 86 -8.08 -11.69 0.25
C MET A 86 -8.72 -12.84 1.03
N CYS A 87 -9.07 -12.62 2.31
CA CYS A 87 -9.75 -13.64 3.10
C CYS A 87 -11.12 -14.03 2.53
N ARG A 88 -11.87 -13.09 1.96
CA ARG A 88 -13.16 -13.37 1.29
C ARG A 88 -12.99 -14.22 0.04
N GLU A 89 -12.02 -13.89 -0.83
CA GLU A 89 -11.73 -14.68 -2.03
C GLU A 89 -11.23 -16.10 -1.68
N VAL A 90 -10.45 -16.23 -0.61
CA VAL A 90 -10.03 -17.54 -0.09
C VAL A 90 -11.22 -18.39 0.33
N ILE A 91 -12.19 -17.82 1.05
CA ILE A 91 -13.40 -18.54 1.48
C ILE A 91 -14.26 -18.93 0.30
N LYS A 92 -14.42 -18.03 -0.67
CA LYS A 92 -15.12 -18.34 -1.91
C LYS A 92 -14.48 -19.53 -2.61
N ALA A 93 -13.16 -19.53 -2.79
CA ALA A 93 -12.44 -20.65 -3.40
C ALA A 93 -12.54 -21.96 -2.58
N VAL A 94 -12.57 -21.87 -1.25
CA VAL A 94 -12.84 -23.04 -0.38
C VAL A 94 -14.26 -23.57 -0.59
N SER A 95 -15.26 -22.69 -0.69
CA SER A 95 -16.66 -23.08 -0.93
C SER A 95 -16.87 -23.70 -2.32
N GLU A 96 -16.07 -23.29 -3.31
CA GLU A 96 -16.04 -23.87 -4.65
C GLU A 96 -15.27 -25.21 -4.72
N GLY A 97 -14.66 -25.66 -3.61
CA GLY A 97 -13.96 -26.93 -3.52
C GLY A 97 -12.54 -26.92 -4.08
N ASN A 98 -11.87 -25.77 -4.10
CA ASN A 98 -10.49 -25.68 -4.59
C ASN A 98 -9.51 -26.35 -3.61
N GLU A 99 -9.06 -27.56 -3.95
CA GLU A 99 -8.18 -28.39 -3.11
C GLU A 99 -6.85 -27.69 -2.75
N GLN A 100 -6.29 -26.91 -3.67
CA GLN A 100 -5.03 -26.19 -3.43
C GLN A 100 -5.21 -25.13 -2.35
N VAL A 101 -6.28 -24.32 -2.46
CA VAL A 101 -6.57 -23.26 -1.48
C VAL A 101 -6.88 -23.87 -0.11
N ILE A 102 -7.68 -24.95 -0.07
CA ILE A 102 -8.00 -25.66 1.18
C ILE A 102 -6.72 -26.14 1.90
N LYS A 103 -5.80 -26.74 1.15
CA LYS A 103 -4.51 -27.19 1.70
C LYS A 103 -3.68 -26.04 2.26
N ASP A 104 -3.59 -24.95 1.50
CA ASP A 104 -2.79 -23.77 1.88
C ASP A 104 -3.39 -23.06 3.11
N VAL A 105 -4.72 -22.95 3.20
CA VAL A 105 -5.44 -22.40 4.35
C VAL A 105 -5.19 -23.23 5.61
N ARG A 106 -5.31 -24.56 5.54
CA ARG A 106 -5.06 -25.44 6.70
C ARG A 106 -3.64 -25.26 7.23
N ARG A 107 -2.65 -25.22 6.32
CA ARG A 107 -1.26 -24.91 6.68
C ARG A 107 -1.14 -23.53 7.36
N LEU A 108 -1.79 -22.51 6.81
CA LEU A 108 -1.76 -21.14 7.35
C LEU A 108 -2.52 -20.97 8.67
N CYS A 109 -3.46 -21.84 8.99
CA CYS A 109 -4.13 -21.86 10.30
C CYS A 109 -3.46 -22.83 11.29
N ALA A 110 -2.36 -23.48 10.90
CA ALA A 110 -1.67 -24.52 11.67
C ALA A 110 -2.58 -25.72 12.03
N GLU A 111 -3.55 -26.00 11.16
CA GLU A 111 -4.41 -27.17 11.24
C GLU A 111 -3.70 -28.40 10.62
N PRO A 112 -3.92 -29.62 11.16
CA PRO A 112 -3.43 -30.85 10.56
C PRO A 112 -3.88 -31.00 9.10
N ALA A 113 -3.05 -31.61 8.26
CA ALA A 113 -3.39 -31.85 6.85
C ALA A 113 -4.70 -32.66 6.69
N ASP A 114 -4.93 -33.55 7.65
CA ASP A 114 -6.05 -34.50 7.70
C ASP A 114 -7.29 -33.89 8.39
N SER A 115 -7.20 -32.63 8.83
CA SER A 115 -8.29 -31.92 9.50
C SER A 115 -9.45 -31.72 8.52
N THR A 116 -10.69 -31.92 8.99
CA THR A 116 -11.91 -31.57 8.26
C THR A 116 -12.27 -30.10 8.39
N TRP A 117 -11.48 -29.32 9.13
CA TRP A 117 -11.72 -27.90 9.32
C TRP A 117 -11.66 -27.13 8.00
N LEU A 118 -12.63 -26.25 7.82
CA LEU A 118 -12.76 -25.29 6.74
C LEU A 118 -13.20 -23.96 7.37
N PRO A 119 -12.59 -22.83 7.00
CA PRO A 119 -13.03 -21.54 7.50
C PRO A 119 -14.43 -21.22 6.96
N THR A 120 -15.29 -20.73 7.85
CA THR A 120 -16.65 -20.30 7.48
C THR A 120 -16.77 -18.80 7.34
N THR A 121 -15.90 -18.04 8.03
CA THR A 121 -15.93 -16.57 8.02
C THR A 121 -14.57 -15.98 7.70
N SER A 122 -14.54 -14.83 7.01
CA SER A 122 -13.29 -14.14 6.65
C SER A 122 -12.46 -13.77 7.87
N GLN A 123 -13.16 -13.55 8.98
CA GLN A 123 -12.65 -13.24 10.31
C GLN A 123 -11.82 -14.40 10.90
N GLU A 124 -12.17 -15.66 10.63
CA GLU A 124 -11.39 -16.82 11.10
C GLU A 124 -10.02 -16.94 10.41
N VAL A 125 -9.92 -16.45 9.17
CA VAL A 125 -8.70 -16.48 8.36
C VAL A 125 -7.88 -15.19 8.56
N CYS A 126 -8.55 -14.07 8.81
CA CYS A 126 -7.96 -12.74 8.93
C CYS A 126 -7.18 -12.57 10.24
N ASN A 127 -6.02 -13.24 10.36
CA ASN A 127 -5.09 -13.01 11.46
C ASN A 127 -4.00 -12.03 11.01
N TYR A 128 -4.28 -10.74 11.11
CA TYR A 128 -3.22 -9.74 11.11
C TYR A 128 -3.26 -8.91 12.38
N MET A 129 -2.12 -8.31 12.72
CA MET A 129 -1.96 -7.62 13.99
C MET A 129 -1.64 -6.16 13.78
N GLY A 130 -2.47 -5.30 14.38
CA GLY A 130 -2.33 -3.86 14.29
C GLY A 130 -2.07 -3.21 15.63
N THR A 131 -1.18 -2.22 15.60
CA THR A 131 -0.73 -1.44 16.75
C THR A 131 -0.80 0.04 16.42
N GLN A 132 -1.13 0.86 17.41
CA GLN A 132 -1.33 2.29 17.22
C GLN A 132 -0.91 3.10 18.44
N ASN A 133 -0.37 4.31 18.21
CA ASN A 133 -0.11 5.31 19.23
C ASN A 133 -0.52 6.68 18.68
N SER A 134 -1.68 7.16 19.11
CA SER A 134 -2.39 8.33 18.57
C SER A 134 -3.59 8.70 19.47
N SER A 135 -4.28 9.79 19.11
CA SER A 135 -5.48 10.31 19.77
C SER A 135 -6.56 9.24 20.07
N LYS A 136 -7.42 9.50 21.05
CA LYS A 136 -8.50 8.56 21.45
C LYS A 136 -9.39 8.18 20.26
N GLU A 137 -9.67 9.12 19.38
CA GLU A 137 -10.57 8.96 18.22
C GLU A 137 -10.00 8.00 17.18
N THR A 138 -8.74 8.18 16.79
CA THR A 138 -8.07 7.31 15.82
C THR A 138 -7.83 5.92 16.40
N ARG A 139 -7.55 5.80 17.70
CA ARG A 139 -7.42 4.53 18.42
C ARG A 139 -8.73 3.74 18.44
N ASP A 140 -9.82 4.41 18.80
CA ASP A 140 -11.15 3.79 18.86
C ASP A 140 -11.64 3.39 17.47
N ARG A 141 -11.27 4.13 16.41
CA ARG A 141 -11.57 3.77 15.02
C ARG A 141 -10.82 2.52 14.57
N SER A 142 -9.51 2.42 14.79
CA SER A 142 -8.74 1.23 14.40
C SER A 142 -9.17 -0.01 15.16
N LYS A 143 -9.51 0.11 16.45
CA LYS A 143 -9.98 -1.02 17.27
C LYS A 143 -11.30 -1.58 16.74
N ARG A 144 -12.25 -0.70 16.40
CA ARG A 144 -13.53 -1.13 15.82
C ARG A 144 -13.35 -1.73 14.43
N LEU A 145 -12.52 -1.12 13.57
CA LEU A 145 -12.21 -1.70 12.25
C LEU A 145 -11.62 -3.10 12.40
N SER A 146 -10.69 -3.27 13.34
CA SER A 146 -10.06 -4.55 13.62
C SER A 146 -11.05 -5.61 14.07
N THR A 147 -12.11 -5.20 14.79
CA THR A 147 -13.17 -6.08 15.28
C THR A 147 -14.07 -6.53 14.11
N ASP A 148 -14.50 -5.59 13.25
CA ASP A 148 -15.41 -5.87 12.13
C ASP A 148 -14.81 -6.84 11.11
N ILE A 149 -13.51 -6.70 10.83
CA ILE A 149 -12.77 -7.57 9.90
C ILE A 149 -12.22 -8.85 10.56
N GLY A 150 -12.32 -8.98 11.89
CA GLY A 150 -11.87 -10.16 12.66
C GLY A 150 -10.36 -10.27 12.93
N SER A 151 -9.62 -9.17 12.84
CA SER A 151 -8.16 -9.16 13.07
C SER A 151 -7.78 -9.12 14.56
N TYR A 152 -6.59 -9.62 14.89
CA TYR A 152 -6.08 -9.61 16.25
C TYR A 152 -5.42 -8.26 16.57
N HIS A 153 -6.17 -7.37 17.24
CA HIS A 153 -5.70 -6.02 17.56
C HIS A 153 -4.83 -5.98 18.83
N VAL A 154 -3.68 -5.32 18.77
CA VAL A 154 -2.79 -5.09 19.92
C VAL A 154 -2.59 -3.59 20.11
N ASP A 155 -3.21 -3.04 21.15
CA ASP A 155 -3.02 -1.64 21.52
C ASP A 155 -1.84 -1.50 22.50
N PHE A 156 -0.89 -0.62 22.21
CA PHE A 156 0.19 -0.27 23.14
C PHE A 156 0.66 1.16 22.95
N ASN A 157 1.02 1.81 24.07
CA ASN A 157 1.68 3.10 24.08
C ASN A 157 3.21 2.87 24.19
N PHE A 158 4.00 3.55 23.35
CA PHE A 158 5.47 3.46 23.35
C PHE A 158 6.15 4.80 23.68
N ASP A 159 5.43 5.78 24.23
CA ASP A 159 5.94 7.08 24.66
C ASP A 159 7.06 6.93 25.68
N THR A 160 6.98 5.93 26.56
CA THR A 160 8.06 5.59 27.51
C THR A 160 9.35 5.22 26.78
N VAL A 161 9.26 4.52 25.63
CA VAL A 161 10.42 4.13 24.81
C VAL A 161 11.00 5.35 24.10
N VAL A 162 10.15 6.21 23.53
CA VAL A 162 10.57 7.49 22.92
C VAL A 162 11.30 8.34 23.96
N THR A 163 10.67 8.53 25.12
CA THR A 163 11.21 9.34 26.23
C THR A 163 12.55 8.79 26.72
N SER A 164 12.68 7.46 26.82
CA SER A 164 13.93 6.83 27.24
C SER A 164 15.06 7.09 26.24
N LEU A 165 14.78 7.01 24.93
CA LEU A 165 15.76 7.28 23.88
C LEU A 165 16.16 8.77 23.87
N THR A 166 15.21 9.69 24.01
CA THR A 166 15.50 11.13 24.08
C THR A 166 16.24 11.52 25.35
N ASN A 167 15.97 10.86 26.48
CA ASN A 167 16.69 11.08 27.73
C ASN A 167 18.14 10.63 27.63
N LEU A 168 18.39 9.49 26.98
CA LEU A 168 19.75 9.02 26.70
C LEU A 168 20.52 10.04 25.84
N PHE A 169 19.89 10.56 24.79
CA PHE A 169 20.50 11.61 23.96
C PHE A 169 20.83 12.86 24.77
N THR A 170 19.89 13.29 25.62
CA THR A 170 20.05 14.47 26.49
C THR A 170 21.19 14.26 27.48
N MET A 171 21.30 13.07 28.08
CA MET A 171 22.38 12.73 29.01
C MET A 171 23.77 12.78 28.36
N VAL A 172 23.90 12.31 27.11
CA VAL A 172 25.20 12.26 26.41
C VAL A 172 25.61 13.62 25.86
N THR A 173 24.66 14.42 25.38
CA THR A 173 24.94 15.66 24.63
C THR A 173 24.71 16.93 25.44
N ASN A 174 24.07 16.84 26.61
CA ASN A 174 23.52 17.97 27.36
C ASN A 174 22.55 18.85 26.55
N PHE A 175 21.98 18.32 25.46
CA PHE A 175 21.03 19.02 24.60
C PHE A 175 19.67 18.32 24.63
N GLN A 176 18.63 19.08 24.95
CA GLN A 176 17.25 18.59 24.97
C GLN A 176 16.49 19.07 23.72
N PRO A 177 16.26 18.20 22.72
CA PRO A 177 15.49 18.57 21.53
C PRO A 177 14.04 18.86 21.89
N LYS A 178 13.44 19.87 21.25
CA LYS A 178 12.04 20.27 21.44
C LYS A 178 11.26 20.23 20.13
N PHE A 179 9.96 19.97 20.22
CA PHE A 179 9.05 20.15 19.08
C PHE A 179 8.94 21.63 18.69
N LYS A 180 8.61 21.89 17.43
CA LYS A 180 8.42 23.26 16.89
C LYS A 180 7.37 24.04 17.69
N VAL A 181 6.28 23.38 18.08
CA VAL A 181 5.21 23.93 18.93
C VAL A 181 5.72 24.38 20.31
N HIS A 182 6.82 23.80 20.78
CA HIS A 182 7.49 24.14 22.04
C HIS A 182 8.74 25.00 21.85
N GLY A 183 8.89 25.64 20.68
CA GLY A 183 9.99 26.55 20.37
C GLY A 183 11.28 25.88 19.88
N GLY A 184 11.24 24.60 19.53
CA GLY A 184 12.39 23.90 18.93
C GLY A 184 12.64 24.29 17.47
N SER A 185 13.87 24.08 17.01
CA SER A 185 14.23 24.31 15.61
C SER A 185 13.57 23.29 14.66
N ARG A 186 13.54 23.60 13.34
CA ARG A 186 13.05 22.67 12.31
C ARG A 186 13.78 21.32 12.34
N ALA A 187 15.09 21.34 12.63
CA ALA A 187 15.91 20.13 12.69
C ALA A 187 15.55 19.26 13.89
N GLU A 188 15.34 19.87 15.07
CA GLU A 188 14.90 19.15 16.27
C GLU A 188 13.53 18.51 16.07
N ASN A 189 12.59 19.28 15.52
CA ASN A 189 11.24 18.83 15.27
C ASN A 189 11.23 17.62 14.33
N GLN A 190 11.98 17.68 13.23
CA GLN A 190 12.14 16.55 12.32
C GLN A 190 12.79 15.36 13.03
N ALA A 191 13.87 15.58 13.80
CA ALA A 191 14.56 14.49 14.49
C ALA A 191 13.61 13.74 15.46
N LEU A 192 12.77 14.45 16.20
CA LEU A 192 11.80 13.86 17.13
C LEU A 192 10.72 13.05 16.39
N GLN A 193 10.22 13.55 15.25
CA GLN A 193 9.28 12.79 14.41
C GLN A 193 9.93 11.52 13.84
N ASN A 194 11.17 11.62 13.34
CA ASN A 194 11.93 10.49 12.82
C ASN A 194 12.15 9.41 13.88
N VAL A 195 12.46 9.80 15.12
CA VAL A 195 12.62 8.86 16.24
C VAL A 195 11.33 8.09 16.48
N GLN A 196 10.19 8.79 16.58
CA GLN A 196 8.90 8.14 16.79
C GLN A 196 8.58 7.16 15.66
N ALA A 197 8.75 7.58 14.41
CA ALA A 197 8.37 6.78 13.26
C ALA A 197 9.30 5.56 13.03
N ARG A 198 10.60 5.68 13.37
CA ARG A 198 11.54 4.54 13.37
C ARG A 198 11.29 3.57 14.50
N LEU A 199 10.93 4.06 15.69
CA LEU A 199 10.60 3.18 16.81
C LEU A 199 9.35 2.35 16.51
N ARG A 200 8.34 2.92 15.86
CA ARG A 200 7.19 2.14 15.36
C ARG A 200 7.63 0.98 14.47
N MET A 201 8.63 1.20 13.61
CA MET A 201 9.15 0.16 12.73
C MET A 201 9.85 -0.96 13.51
N VAL A 202 10.77 -0.60 14.43
CA VAL A 202 11.48 -1.58 15.26
C VAL A 202 10.48 -2.44 16.03
N LEU A 203 9.47 -1.81 16.63
CA LEU A 203 8.42 -2.52 17.35
C LEU A 203 7.60 -3.41 16.41
N SER A 204 7.23 -2.91 15.22
CA SER A 204 6.47 -3.70 14.24
C SER A 204 7.17 -5.01 13.89
N TYR A 205 8.48 -4.99 13.65
CA TYR A 205 9.25 -6.22 13.39
C TYR A 205 9.40 -7.12 14.60
N LEU A 206 9.58 -6.55 15.79
CA LEU A 206 9.67 -7.31 17.02
C LEU A 206 8.37 -8.10 17.24
N PHE A 207 7.23 -7.42 17.12
CA PHE A 207 5.91 -8.02 17.24
C PHE A 207 5.63 -9.01 16.12
N ALA A 208 5.94 -8.68 14.87
CA ALA A 208 5.78 -9.59 13.74
C ALA A 208 6.56 -10.89 13.91
N SER A 209 7.75 -10.83 14.54
CA SER A 209 8.61 -11.99 14.75
C SER A 209 8.20 -12.84 15.96
N LEU A 210 7.72 -12.22 17.05
CA LEU A 210 7.49 -12.90 18.32
C LEU A 210 6.02 -13.16 18.67
N LEU A 211 5.06 -12.44 18.07
CA LEU A 211 3.65 -12.64 18.41
C LEU A 211 3.13 -14.06 18.15
N PRO A 212 3.52 -14.75 17.05
CA PRO A 212 3.15 -16.16 16.88
C PRO A 212 3.69 -17.06 17.99
N THR A 213 4.90 -16.77 18.51
CA THR A 213 5.50 -17.49 19.65
C THR A 213 4.75 -17.22 20.95
N VAL A 214 4.43 -15.95 21.24
CA VAL A 214 3.65 -15.56 22.43
C VAL A 214 2.26 -16.21 22.42
N ARG A 215 1.65 -16.34 21.23
CA ARG A 215 0.37 -17.01 21.03
C ARG A 215 0.45 -18.54 20.99
N GLN A 216 1.63 -19.12 21.19
CA GLN A 216 1.86 -20.57 21.19
C GLN A 216 1.35 -21.27 19.92
N ARG A 217 1.47 -20.59 18.77
CA ARG A 217 1.04 -21.16 17.49
C ARG A 217 1.83 -22.44 17.18
N PRO A 218 1.17 -23.57 16.85
CA PRO A 218 1.86 -24.78 16.42
C PRO A 218 2.74 -24.52 15.19
N GLY A 219 4.01 -24.92 15.26
CA GLY A 219 5.01 -24.65 14.21
C GLY A 219 5.58 -23.23 14.21
N GLY A 220 5.16 -22.34 15.12
CA GLY A 220 5.68 -20.98 15.24
C GLY A 220 5.52 -20.17 13.95
N GLY A 221 6.60 -19.50 13.55
CA GLY A 221 6.70 -18.70 12.32
C GLY A 221 6.67 -17.20 12.56
N GLY A 222 7.12 -16.43 11.57
CA GLY A 222 7.06 -14.97 11.58
C GLY A 222 5.88 -14.44 10.74
N LEU A 223 5.45 -13.23 11.04
CA LEU A 223 4.47 -12.48 10.26
C LEU A 223 5.17 -11.57 9.25
N LEU A 224 4.60 -11.42 8.05
CA LEU A 224 5.08 -10.46 7.07
C LEU A 224 4.58 -9.07 7.43
N VAL A 225 5.50 -8.12 7.62
CA VAL A 225 5.16 -6.73 7.93
C VAL A 225 4.65 -6.03 6.66
N LEU A 226 3.44 -5.50 6.73
CA LEU A 226 2.81 -4.71 5.68
C LEU A 226 3.00 -3.23 5.94
N ALA A 227 3.43 -2.51 4.93
CA ALA A 227 3.55 -1.06 4.89
C ALA A 227 2.34 -0.43 4.18
N SER A 228 1.93 0.73 4.65
CA SER A 228 0.77 1.50 4.16
C SER A 228 1.21 2.89 3.69
N SER A 229 1.81 3.00 2.50
CA SER A 229 2.09 4.32 1.89
C SER A 229 1.60 4.40 0.45
N ASN A 230 0.90 5.50 0.14
CA ASN A 230 0.29 5.72 -1.17
C ASN A 230 1.33 6.13 -2.25
N VAL A 231 0.99 6.03 -3.55
CA VAL A 231 1.91 6.43 -4.66
C VAL A 231 2.25 7.88 -4.56
N ASP A 232 1.24 8.70 -4.28
CA ASP A 232 1.42 10.13 -4.17
C ASP A 232 2.22 10.49 -2.92
N GLY A 233 2.23 9.68 -1.87
CA GLY A 233 3.15 9.78 -0.73
C GLY A 233 4.57 9.33 -1.07
N LYS A 234 4.73 8.37 -2.00
CA LYS A 234 6.03 8.02 -2.61
C LYS A 234 6.54 9.13 -3.53
N TRP A 235 5.63 9.87 -4.18
CA TRP A 235 5.91 11.10 -4.92
C TRP A 235 6.09 12.32 -4.02
N SER A 236 5.49 12.33 -2.83
CA SER A 236 5.64 13.36 -1.82
C SER A 236 7.03 13.21 -1.23
N LEU A 237 7.92 13.76 -2.01
CA LEU A 237 9.32 13.92 -1.78
C LEU A 237 9.49 15.12 -0.83
N LEU A 238 8.72 15.15 0.26
CA LEU A 238 8.77 16.11 1.36
C LEU A 238 8.49 15.36 2.66
N ASN A 239 9.54 15.14 3.47
CA ASN A 239 9.57 14.84 4.91
C ASN A 239 8.57 13.86 5.58
N ILE A 240 7.65 13.21 4.86
CA ILE A 240 6.63 12.30 5.42
C ILE A 240 7.17 10.87 5.51
N LEU A 241 8.09 10.50 4.60
CA LEU A 241 8.80 9.23 4.65
C LEU A 241 10.18 9.44 5.30
N ASP A 242 10.32 9.20 6.60
CA ASP A 242 11.65 9.13 7.19
C ASP A 242 12.36 7.86 6.75
N PHE A 243 13.67 8.02 6.55
CA PHE A 243 14.56 6.92 6.27
C PHE A 243 14.43 5.89 7.40
N ALA A 244 14.00 4.67 7.08
CA ALA A 244 13.75 3.55 7.99
C ALA A 244 12.47 3.59 8.87
N ASN A 245 11.35 4.12 8.36
CA ASN A 245 10.02 4.00 9.03
C ASN A 245 9.25 2.72 8.66
N CYS A 246 8.11 2.47 9.32
CA CYS A 246 7.17 1.36 9.00
C CYS A 246 6.75 1.34 7.52
N GLN A 247 6.86 2.48 6.82
CA GLN A 247 6.54 2.61 5.40
C GLN A 247 7.68 2.18 4.45
N GLN A 248 8.93 2.06 4.96
CA GLN A 248 10.12 1.64 4.19
C GLN A 248 10.62 0.23 4.53
N ASN A 249 10.31 -0.24 5.74
CA ASN A 249 10.67 -1.59 6.18
C ASN A 249 9.39 -2.38 6.51
N GLY A 250 8.35 -2.28 5.67
CA GLY A 250 7.52 -3.46 5.44
C GLY A 250 8.23 -4.32 4.42
N ILE A 251 7.81 -5.58 4.25
CA ILE A 251 8.25 -6.33 3.05
C ILE A 251 7.42 -5.86 1.84
N TYR A 252 6.26 -5.21 2.07
CA TYR A 252 5.35 -4.82 0.99
C TYR A 252 4.58 -3.52 1.26
N ASN A 253 4.47 -2.67 0.25
CA ASN A 253 3.84 -1.36 0.33
C ASN A 253 2.62 -1.30 -0.61
N PHE A 254 1.40 -1.33 -0.05
CA PHE A 254 0.18 -1.79 -0.75
C PHE A 254 -0.72 -0.75 -1.35
N THR A 255 -0.40 0.53 -1.19
CA THR A 255 -1.18 1.59 -1.83
C THR A 255 -0.39 2.15 -3.01
N PRO A 256 -0.16 1.40 -4.10
CA PRO A 256 0.30 1.99 -5.34
C PRO A 256 -0.87 2.73 -6.04
N LEU A 257 -1.80 3.36 -5.31
CA LEU A 257 -2.95 4.09 -5.82
C LEU A 257 -2.84 5.57 -5.51
N ALA A 258 -3.45 6.40 -6.35
CA ALA A 258 -3.72 7.79 -6.03
C ALA A 258 -4.66 7.87 -4.80
N PRO A 259 -4.51 8.85 -3.90
CA PRO A 259 -5.42 9.07 -2.76
C PRO A 259 -6.88 9.25 -3.18
N ILE A 260 -7.12 9.72 -4.40
CA ILE A 260 -8.46 9.84 -4.99
C ILE A 260 -9.09 8.45 -5.18
N ASP A 261 -8.35 7.53 -5.81
CA ASP A 261 -8.85 6.18 -6.07
C ASP A 261 -8.88 5.34 -4.79
N LEU A 262 -8.03 5.64 -3.82
CA LEU A 262 -8.09 5.07 -2.48
C LEU A 262 -9.40 5.42 -1.77
N LYS A 263 -9.83 6.69 -1.82
CA LYS A 263 -11.11 7.12 -1.24
C LYS A 263 -12.29 6.45 -1.94
N LYS A 264 -12.26 6.34 -3.28
CA LYS A 264 -13.29 5.62 -4.03
C LYS A 264 -13.35 4.14 -3.65
N PHE A 265 -12.20 3.48 -3.54
CA PHE A 265 -12.10 2.08 -3.12
C PHE A 265 -12.67 1.86 -1.73
N ILE A 266 -12.35 2.72 -0.75
CA ILE A 266 -12.91 2.63 0.60
C ILE A 266 -14.43 2.87 0.60
N ALA A 267 -14.92 3.83 -0.20
CA ALA A 267 -16.36 4.08 -0.35
C ALA A 267 -17.08 2.88 -0.97
N TRP A 268 -16.51 2.28 -2.03
CA TRP A 268 -17.04 1.06 -2.64
C TRP A 268 -16.99 -0.13 -1.69
N SER A 269 -15.92 -0.27 -0.90
CA SER A 269 -15.74 -1.34 0.08
C SER A 269 -16.73 -1.25 1.24
N ARG A 270 -17.14 -0.04 1.63
CA ARG A 270 -18.18 0.18 2.66
C ARG A 270 -19.46 -0.56 2.28
N ASP A 271 -19.88 -0.40 1.03
CA ASP A 271 -21.15 -0.92 0.54
C ASP A 271 -21.01 -2.39 0.11
N SER A 272 -19.91 -2.76 -0.54
CA SER A 272 -19.68 -4.12 -1.08
C SER A 272 -19.28 -5.14 -0.01
N PHE A 273 -18.60 -4.70 1.06
CA PHE A 273 -18.20 -5.57 2.18
C PHE A 273 -19.06 -5.38 3.43
N GLU A 274 -20.07 -4.52 3.39
CA GLU A 274 -20.98 -4.24 4.51
C GLU A 274 -20.25 -3.73 5.77
N LEU A 275 -19.26 -2.85 5.58
CA LEU A 275 -18.42 -2.29 6.64
C LEU A 275 -18.76 -0.80 6.87
N PRO A 276 -19.80 -0.47 7.66
CA PRO A 276 -20.25 0.92 7.85
C PRO A 276 -19.20 1.82 8.51
N ILE A 277 -18.27 1.23 9.29
CA ILE A 277 -17.16 1.95 9.92
C ILE A 277 -16.26 2.70 8.93
N LEU A 278 -16.20 2.25 7.68
CA LEU A 278 -15.41 2.89 6.63
C LEU A 278 -15.87 4.34 6.35
N HIS A 279 -17.11 4.68 6.68
CA HIS A 279 -17.60 6.06 6.58
C HIS A 279 -16.80 7.04 7.46
N GLU A 280 -16.36 6.61 8.64
CA GLU A 280 -15.56 7.46 9.53
C GLU A 280 -14.15 7.70 8.98
N PHE A 281 -13.57 6.72 8.27
CA PHE A 281 -12.27 6.89 7.64
C PHE A 281 -12.32 7.86 6.45
N LEU A 282 -13.44 7.92 5.73
CA LEU A 282 -13.64 8.83 4.61
C LEU A 282 -13.79 10.30 5.04
N ASN A 283 -14.46 10.53 6.18
CA ASN A 283 -14.72 11.88 6.69
C ASN A 283 -13.63 12.39 7.63
N ALA A 284 -12.67 11.55 8.01
CA ALA A 284 -11.58 11.94 8.88
C ALA A 284 -10.59 12.86 8.18
N THR A 285 -10.12 13.88 8.88
CA THR A 285 -9.03 14.74 8.41
C THR A 285 -7.73 13.93 8.36
N PRO A 286 -7.02 13.90 7.21
CA PRO A 286 -5.69 13.28 7.12
C PRO A 286 -4.69 14.07 7.98
N THR A 287 -4.16 13.43 9.01
CA THR A 287 -3.13 14.00 9.89
C THR A 287 -2.18 12.90 10.38
N ALA A 288 -0.88 13.18 10.40
CA ALA A 288 0.14 12.24 10.84
C ALA A 288 0.23 12.11 12.38
N GLU A 289 -0.39 13.01 13.14
CA GLU A 289 -0.36 13.09 14.63
C GLU A 289 1.05 12.86 15.23
N LEU A 290 2.12 13.36 14.59
CA LEU A 290 3.50 13.20 15.07
C LEU A 290 3.98 14.36 15.94
N GLU A 291 3.28 15.50 15.84
CA GLU A 291 3.48 16.68 16.66
C GLU A 291 2.39 16.79 17.74
N PRO A 292 2.70 17.40 18.91
CA PRO A 292 1.70 17.65 19.94
C PRO A 292 0.53 18.48 19.38
N ILE A 293 -0.69 17.93 19.46
CA ILE A 293 -1.91 18.64 19.07
C ILE A 293 -2.13 19.78 20.08
N THR A 294 -2.30 20.99 19.60
CA THR A 294 -2.71 22.14 20.43
C THR A 294 -4.03 22.70 19.93
N SER A 295 -4.70 23.52 20.73
CA SER A 295 -5.98 24.16 20.35
C SER A 295 -5.92 25.00 19.07
N THR A 296 -4.72 25.35 18.61
CA THR A 296 -4.50 26.22 17.43
C THR A 296 -3.74 25.53 16.30
N TYR A 297 -3.31 24.28 16.46
CA TYR A 297 -2.47 23.61 15.48
C TYR A 297 -2.81 22.12 15.36
N VAL A 298 -3.17 21.73 14.13
CA VAL A 298 -3.34 20.36 13.67
C VAL A 298 -2.47 20.19 12.43
N GLN A 299 -1.59 19.20 12.44
CA GLN A 299 -0.71 18.90 11.30
C GLN A 299 -1.54 18.40 10.11
N SER A 300 -1.28 18.93 8.92
CA SER A 300 -1.93 18.53 7.67
C SER A 300 -0.90 18.15 6.62
N ASP A 301 -1.05 16.97 6.03
CA ASP A 301 -0.07 16.42 5.08
C ASP A 301 0.08 17.31 3.83
N GLU A 302 -1.02 17.83 3.28
CA GLU A 302 -0.98 18.73 2.11
C GLU A 302 -0.33 20.08 2.42
N ALA A 303 -0.50 20.58 3.63
CA ALA A 303 0.17 21.81 4.08
C ALA A 303 1.68 21.60 4.22
N ASP A 304 2.11 20.45 4.75
CA ASP A 304 3.53 20.08 4.87
C ASP A 304 4.17 19.83 3.49
N MET A 305 3.41 19.26 2.54
CA MET A 305 3.85 19.09 1.14
C MET A 305 3.90 20.41 0.35
N GLY A 306 3.10 21.41 0.72
CA GLY A 306 2.97 22.65 -0.05
C GLY A 306 2.34 22.45 -1.45
N VAL A 307 1.79 21.27 -1.71
CA VAL A 307 1.03 20.87 -2.89
C VAL A 307 -0.07 19.93 -2.47
N THR A 308 -1.22 20.01 -3.13
CA THR A 308 -2.34 19.09 -2.91
C THR A 308 -2.09 17.74 -3.56
N TYR A 309 -2.80 16.69 -3.12
CA TYR A 309 -2.71 15.38 -3.75
C TYR A 309 -3.14 15.41 -5.22
N ALA A 310 -4.14 16.21 -5.59
CA ALA A 310 -4.59 16.34 -6.98
C ALA A 310 -3.51 16.96 -7.89
N GLU A 311 -2.81 17.99 -7.39
CA GLU A 311 -1.65 18.56 -8.08
C GLU A 311 -0.52 17.53 -8.21
N LEU A 312 -0.29 16.74 -7.16
CA LEU A 312 0.76 15.73 -7.13
C LEU A 312 0.52 14.59 -8.11
N SER A 313 -0.71 14.07 -8.22
CA SER A 313 -1.06 13.07 -9.22
C SER A 313 -0.85 13.63 -10.64
N THR A 314 -1.18 14.91 -10.87
CA THR A 314 -0.94 15.59 -12.16
C THR A 314 0.57 15.67 -12.47
N PHE A 315 1.40 16.06 -11.51
CA PHE A 315 2.86 16.09 -11.66
C PHE A 315 3.42 14.69 -11.95
N GLY A 316 2.97 13.66 -11.24
CA GLY A 316 3.36 12.27 -11.44
C GLY A 316 3.05 11.77 -12.86
N TYR A 317 1.82 12.03 -13.33
CA TYR A 317 1.40 11.71 -14.69
C TYR A 317 2.26 12.42 -15.74
N LEU A 318 2.43 13.75 -15.61
CA LEU A 318 3.20 14.54 -16.58
C LEU A 318 4.67 14.10 -16.64
N ARG A 319 5.28 13.81 -15.49
CA ARG A 319 6.67 13.33 -15.41
C ARG A 319 6.83 11.94 -16.03
N LYS A 320 6.01 10.97 -15.62
CA LYS A 320 6.26 9.55 -15.93
C LYS A 320 5.50 9.08 -17.17
N ILE A 321 4.27 9.50 -17.41
CA ILE A 321 3.50 9.08 -18.60
C ILE A 321 3.83 9.97 -19.78
N ALA A 322 3.65 11.29 -19.62
CA ALA A 322 3.91 12.26 -20.68
C ALA A 322 5.41 12.56 -20.90
N LYS A 323 6.28 12.00 -20.05
CA LYS A 323 7.75 12.08 -20.17
C LYS A 323 8.30 13.51 -20.14
N LEU A 324 7.65 14.41 -19.40
CA LEU A 324 8.01 15.83 -19.37
C LEU A 324 9.05 16.12 -18.28
N GLY A 325 10.11 16.85 -18.68
CA GLY A 325 11.06 17.47 -17.75
C GLY A 325 10.51 18.77 -17.15
N PRO A 326 11.30 19.50 -16.34
CA PRO A 326 10.85 20.70 -15.62
C PRO A 326 10.25 21.78 -16.52
N TRP A 327 10.93 22.09 -17.63
CA TRP A 327 10.47 23.12 -18.57
C TRP A 327 9.21 22.69 -19.31
N SER A 328 9.21 21.50 -19.90
CA SER A 328 8.06 21.00 -20.66
C SER A 328 6.83 20.77 -19.79
N MET A 329 7.03 20.41 -18.52
CA MET A 329 5.94 20.31 -17.55
C MET A 329 5.34 21.68 -17.25
N TYR A 330 6.18 22.69 -17.02
CA TYR A 330 5.72 24.07 -16.82
C TYR A 330 4.91 24.57 -18.03
N GLU A 331 5.42 24.42 -19.26
CA GLU A 331 4.69 24.81 -20.48
C GLU A 331 3.34 24.11 -20.60
N ARG A 332 3.29 22.80 -20.30
CA ARG A 332 2.03 22.07 -20.32
C ARG A 332 1.05 22.57 -19.26
N LEU A 333 1.53 22.85 -18.06
CA LEU A 333 0.71 23.33 -16.95
C LEU A 333 0.20 24.75 -17.19
N LEU A 334 0.91 25.62 -17.90
CA LEU A 334 0.38 26.92 -18.31
C LEU A 334 -0.94 26.81 -19.09
N HIS A 335 -1.11 25.76 -19.89
CA HIS A 335 -2.35 25.52 -20.62
C HIS A 335 -3.43 24.83 -19.79
N VAL A 336 -3.04 23.93 -18.88
CA VAL A 336 -3.99 23.15 -18.06
C VAL A 336 -4.52 23.96 -16.89
N TRP A 337 -3.64 24.72 -16.24
CA TRP A 337 -3.90 25.47 -15.01
C TRP A 337 -3.99 26.99 -15.22
N GLY A 338 -3.90 27.48 -16.46
CA GLY A 338 -3.88 28.92 -16.76
C GLY A 338 -5.14 29.68 -16.36
N ASN A 339 -6.25 28.99 -16.08
CA ASN A 339 -7.50 29.59 -15.57
C ASN A 339 -7.55 29.65 -14.03
N GLU A 340 -6.70 28.89 -13.35
CA GLU A 340 -6.71 28.74 -11.88
C GLU A 340 -5.52 29.44 -11.23
N TYR A 341 -4.36 29.45 -11.90
CA TYR A 341 -3.11 29.96 -11.36
C TYR A 341 -2.40 30.89 -12.34
N SER A 342 -1.68 31.87 -11.80
CA SER A 342 -0.80 32.73 -12.60
C SER A 342 0.43 31.95 -13.10
N PRO A 343 1.07 32.39 -14.21
CA PRO A 343 2.30 31.78 -14.69
C PRO A 343 3.40 31.67 -13.62
N ARG A 344 3.47 32.66 -12.71
CA ARG A 344 4.44 32.64 -11.61
C ARG A 344 4.15 31.55 -10.59
N GLU A 345 2.90 31.37 -10.19
CA GLU A 345 2.52 30.32 -9.24
C GLU A 345 2.76 28.92 -9.83
N ILE A 346 2.44 28.72 -11.11
CA ILE A 346 2.70 27.46 -11.81
C ILE A 346 4.21 27.17 -11.86
N TYR A 347 5.03 28.19 -12.11
CA TYR A 347 6.49 28.07 -12.06
C TYR A 347 6.97 27.67 -10.66
N GLU A 348 6.48 28.35 -9.62
CA GLU A 348 6.88 28.09 -8.23
C GLU A 348 6.48 26.66 -7.79
N LYS A 349 5.28 26.21 -8.13
CA LYS A 349 4.81 24.84 -7.86
C LYS A 349 5.62 23.79 -8.63
N THR A 350 5.87 24.00 -9.92
CA THR A 350 6.68 23.08 -10.75
C THR A 350 8.11 22.98 -10.22
N ARG A 351 8.73 24.11 -9.86
CA ARG A 351 10.07 24.15 -9.27
C ARG A 351 10.10 23.45 -7.93
N HIS A 352 9.12 23.70 -7.07
CA HIS A 352 8.99 23.05 -5.76
C HIS A 352 8.88 21.53 -5.92
N PHE A 353 8.04 21.04 -6.84
CA PHE A 353 7.93 19.61 -7.13
C PHE A 353 9.28 18.98 -7.54
N PHE A 354 9.97 19.55 -8.53
CA PHE A 354 11.23 18.97 -9.03
C PHE A 354 12.38 19.07 -8.01
N TYR A 355 12.45 20.16 -7.24
CA TYR A 355 13.44 20.32 -6.17
C TYR A 355 13.28 19.22 -5.14
N ASN A 356 12.06 19.08 -4.61
CA ASN A 356 11.72 18.07 -3.62
C ASN A 356 11.96 16.66 -4.18
N TYR A 357 11.54 16.43 -5.42
CA TYR A 357 11.78 15.18 -6.12
C TYR A 357 13.27 14.81 -6.18
N ALA A 358 14.13 15.77 -6.52
CA ALA A 358 15.56 15.55 -6.62
C ALA A 358 16.20 15.23 -5.26
N ILE A 359 15.91 16.00 -4.21
CA ILE A 359 16.56 15.82 -2.90
C ILE A 359 16.16 14.51 -2.21
N ASN A 360 14.96 14.00 -2.46
CA ASN A 360 14.43 12.82 -1.79
C ASN A 360 14.47 11.55 -2.66
N ARG A 361 14.99 11.61 -3.90
CA ARG A 361 15.04 10.44 -4.79
C ARG A 361 15.83 9.28 -4.22
N HIS A 362 16.86 9.55 -3.43
CA HIS A 362 17.64 8.54 -2.70
C HIS A 362 16.78 7.65 -1.78
N LYS A 363 15.60 8.09 -1.35
CA LYS A 363 14.68 7.26 -0.56
C LYS A 363 14.04 6.15 -1.39
N MET A 364 13.94 6.32 -2.70
CA MET A 364 13.29 5.35 -3.60
C MET A 364 14.16 4.13 -3.87
N THR A 365 15.47 4.21 -3.68
CA THR A 365 16.40 3.09 -3.91
C THR A 365 16.29 2.00 -2.83
N VAL A 366 15.80 2.37 -1.64
CA VAL A 366 15.60 1.47 -0.49
C VAL A 366 14.13 1.31 -0.13
N LEU A 367 13.22 1.80 -0.98
CA LEU A 367 11.80 1.72 -0.72
C LEU A 367 11.34 0.25 -0.77
N THR A 368 10.44 -0.09 0.13
CA THR A 368 9.77 -1.40 0.14
C THR A 368 9.17 -1.73 -1.23
N PRO A 369 9.36 -2.97 -1.75
CA PRO A 369 8.69 -3.43 -2.95
C PRO A 369 7.17 -3.25 -2.85
N SER A 370 6.53 -2.78 -3.92
CA SER A 370 5.08 -2.59 -3.96
C SER A 370 4.43 -3.37 -5.10
N TYR A 371 3.16 -3.71 -4.91
CA TYR A 371 2.31 -4.12 -6.02
C TYR A 371 2.35 -3.06 -7.13
N HIS A 372 2.32 -3.48 -8.39
CA HIS A 372 2.30 -2.58 -9.53
C HIS A 372 0.84 -2.40 -9.98
N ALA A 373 0.29 -1.20 -9.77
CA ALA A 373 -1.03 -0.83 -10.28
C ALA A 373 -0.89 0.33 -11.27
N GLU A 374 -0.32 1.45 -10.81
CA GLU A 374 -0.22 2.65 -11.61
C GLU A 374 0.97 2.65 -12.58
N GLN A 375 0.68 3.03 -13.84
CA GLN A 375 1.70 3.18 -14.89
C GLN A 375 2.71 4.28 -14.57
N TYR A 376 2.35 5.21 -13.68
CA TYR A 376 3.22 6.29 -13.25
C TYR A 376 4.00 5.97 -11.96
N SER A 377 4.18 4.69 -11.58
CA SER A 377 4.96 4.35 -10.38
C SER A 377 6.40 4.94 -10.39
N PRO A 378 6.90 5.48 -9.26
CA PRO A 378 8.26 5.96 -9.12
C PRO A 378 9.27 4.87 -8.69
N ASP A 379 8.89 3.58 -8.65
CA ASP A 379 9.77 2.47 -8.23
C ASP A 379 11.09 2.43 -9.01
N ASP A 380 12.21 2.47 -8.29
CA ASP A 380 13.55 2.51 -8.90
C ASP A 380 14.10 1.12 -9.24
N ASN A 381 13.51 0.04 -8.70
CA ASN A 381 14.04 -1.32 -8.89
C ASN A 381 13.77 -1.87 -10.29
N ARG A 382 12.62 -1.53 -10.87
CA ARG A 382 12.16 -2.10 -12.15
C ARG A 382 11.52 -1.08 -13.07
N HIS A 383 10.70 -0.18 -12.55
CA HIS A 383 9.77 0.59 -13.39
C HIS A 383 10.30 1.96 -13.83
N ASP A 384 11.02 2.66 -12.96
CA ASP A 384 11.47 4.03 -13.16
C ASP A 384 12.94 4.22 -12.78
N LEU A 385 13.84 3.62 -13.57
CA LEU A 385 15.29 3.74 -13.39
C LEU A 385 15.74 5.20 -13.54
N ARG A 386 16.23 5.81 -12.45
CA ARG A 386 16.67 7.22 -12.44
C ARG A 386 17.91 7.44 -11.57
N GLN A 387 18.58 8.56 -11.80
CA GLN A 387 19.64 9.01 -10.89
C GLN A 387 19.02 9.38 -9.54
N PHE A 388 19.69 8.98 -8.46
CA PHE A 388 19.30 9.33 -7.09
C PHE A 388 20.18 10.43 -6.48
N LEU A 389 21.28 10.79 -7.15
CA LEU A 389 22.12 11.94 -6.83
C LEU A 389 21.90 13.00 -7.92
N CYS A 390 20.97 13.90 -7.68
CA CYS A 390 20.60 14.98 -8.60
C CYS A 390 21.36 16.28 -8.27
N LYS A 391 21.59 17.13 -9.28
CA LYS A 391 22.27 18.43 -9.15
C LYS A 391 21.31 19.54 -8.78
#